data_AF-A0A976SJI8-F1
#
_entry.id   AF-A0A976SJI8-F1
#
_cell.length_a   1.000
_cell.length_b   1.000
_cell.length_c   1.000
_cell.angle_alpha   90.00
_cell.angle_beta   90.00
_cell.angle_gamma   90.00
#
_symmetry.space_group_name_H-M   'P 1'
#
loop_
_entity.id
_entity.type
_entity.pdbx_description
1 polymer ?
#
loop_
_entity_poly.entity_id
_entity_poly.type
_entity_poly.pdbx_seq_one_letter_code
_entity_poly.pdbx_strand_id
1 'polypeptide(L)'
;MLANSLSRHLSRNYITFANLRGLSTFDLNARNNLVINKSQLGCLTPYNNKFGVRYDGGVATLGAAVALMSVGGVAQGIGNLFAALVSGTARNPSIKEDLFTYTLIGMGFLEFLAIVCILMGAIMMYS
;
A
#
# COMPACT_ATOMS: atom_id res chain seq x y z
N MET A 1 17.48 -6.93 41.72
CA MET A 1 16.18 -7.27 41.08
C MET A 1 15.87 -6.43 39.83
N LEU A 2 16.23 -5.14 39.76
CA LEU A 2 15.99 -4.27 38.59
C LEU A 2 16.74 -4.67 37.30
N ALA A 3 17.98 -5.15 37.37
CA ALA A 3 18.76 -5.55 36.19
C ALA A 3 18.17 -6.77 35.44
N ASN A 4 17.56 -7.70 36.18
CA ASN A 4 16.90 -8.89 35.60
C ASN A 4 15.55 -8.58 34.94
N SER A 5 14.97 -7.41 35.20
CA SER A 5 13.77 -6.93 34.51
C SER A 5 14.13 -6.26 33.18
N LEU A 6 15.23 -5.48 33.17
CA LEU A 6 15.71 -4.78 31.98
C LEU A 6 16.18 -5.75 30.88
N SER A 7 16.89 -6.83 31.25
CA SER A 7 17.34 -7.86 30.29
C SER A 7 16.17 -8.64 29.65
N ARG A 8 15.05 -8.81 30.39
CA ARG A 8 13.83 -9.46 29.87
C ARG A 8 13.00 -8.53 28.97
N HIS A 9 13.16 -7.22 29.11
CA HIS A 9 12.55 -6.24 28.20
C HIS A 9 13.35 -6.09 26.89
N LEU A 10 14.68 -6.10 26.95
CA LEU A 10 15.55 -6.04 25.77
C LEU A 10 15.45 -7.32 24.90
N SER A 11 15.41 -8.50 25.52
CA SER A 11 15.24 -9.77 24.79
C SER A 11 13.90 -9.85 24.05
N ARG A 12 12.81 -9.35 24.64
CA ARG A 12 11.50 -9.28 23.97
C ARG A 12 11.52 -8.41 22.71
N ASN A 13 12.20 -7.26 22.76
CA ASN A 13 12.31 -6.37 21.61
C ASN A 13 13.21 -6.96 20.51
N TYR A 14 14.35 -7.56 20.87
CA TYR A 14 15.27 -8.16 19.90
C TYR A 14 14.62 -9.30 19.10
N ILE A 15 13.83 -10.16 19.74
CA ILE A 15 13.15 -11.28 19.07
C ILE A 15 12.08 -10.77 18.08
N THR A 16 11.38 -9.69 18.43
CA THR A 16 10.41 -9.03 17.53
C THR A 16 11.08 -8.36 16.32
N PHE A 17 12.23 -7.68 16.50
CA PHE A 17 12.98 -7.11 15.39
C PHE A 17 13.68 -8.15 14.50
N ALA A 18 14.11 -9.28 15.07
CA ALA A 18 14.65 -10.41 14.30
C ALA A 18 13.57 -11.06 13.40
N ASN A 19 12.33 -11.15 13.89
CA ASN A 19 11.21 -11.66 13.11
C ASN A 19 10.86 -10.75 11.92
N LEU A 20 11.05 -9.43 12.07
CA LEU A 20 10.80 -8.45 11.00
C LEU A 20 11.85 -8.47 9.87
N ARG A 21 13.07 -8.98 10.12
CA ARG A 21 14.12 -9.13 9.10
C ARG A 21 14.12 -10.48 8.38
N GLY A 22 13.33 -11.45 8.84
CA GLY A 22 13.21 -12.77 8.22
C GLY A 22 12.30 -12.83 6.99
N LEU A 23 11.71 -11.71 6.56
CA LEU A 23 10.74 -11.66 5.47
C LEU A 23 11.36 -11.38 4.08
N SER A 24 12.69 -11.50 3.92
CA SER A 24 13.38 -11.11 2.68
C SER A 24 14.31 -12.16 2.05
N THR A 25 14.28 -13.44 2.42
CA THR A 25 15.06 -14.48 1.72
C THR A 25 14.19 -15.65 1.27
N PHE A 26 13.86 -15.68 -0.02
CA PHE A 26 13.49 -16.90 -0.75
C PHE A 26 14.70 -17.85 -0.72
N ASP A 27 14.69 -18.85 0.16
CA ASP A 27 15.71 -19.90 0.21
C ASP A 27 15.12 -21.23 -0.30
N LEU A 28 15.64 -21.72 -1.43
CA LEU A 28 15.17 -22.88 -2.17
C LEU A 28 15.81 -24.20 -1.69
N ASN A 29 16.52 -24.22 -0.56
CA ASN A 29 17.40 -25.32 -0.17
C ASN A 29 17.18 -25.85 1.26
N ALA A 30 16.03 -26.48 1.52
CA ALA A 30 15.78 -27.21 2.77
C ALA A 30 14.93 -28.49 2.52
N ARG A 31 15.49 -29.43 1.76
CA ARG A 31 14.77 -30.64 1.28
C ARG A 31 15.07 -31.97 2.00
N ASN A 32 15.82 -32.03 3.11
CA ASN A 32 16.25 -33.35 3.60
C ASN A 32 16.42 -33.55 5.12
N ASN A 33 15.53 -33.02 5.99
CA ASN A 33 15.53 -33.53 7.37
C ASN A 33 14.13 -33.54 8.03
N LEU A 34 13.57 -34.75 8.11
CA LEU A 34 12.25 -35.09 8.63
C LEU A 34 12.25 -35.20 10.17
N VAL A 35 12.16 -34.08 10.87
CA VAL A 35 11.46 -33.99 12.16
C VAL A 35 10.60 -32.72 12.14
N ILE A 36 9.56 -32.72 11.31
CA ILE A 36 8.60 -31.62 11.28
C ILE A 36 7.57 -31.88 12.38
N ASN A 37 7.80 -31.23 13.51
CA ASN A 37 6.79 -31.00 14.53
C ASN A 37 5.55 -30.38 13.84
N LYS A 38 4.43 -31.11 13.79
CA LYS A 38 3.15 -30.65 13.18
C LYS A 38 2.67 -29.29 13.72
N SER A 39 3.15 -28.87 14.87
CA SER A 39 2.89 -27.57 15.53
C SER A 39 3.58 -26.37 14.83
N GLN A 40 4.60 -26.59 14.01
CA GLN A 40 5.33 -25.53 13.29
C GLN A 40 4.92 -25.41 11.81
N LEU A 41 4.13 -26.36 11.28
CA LEU A 41 3.64 -26.33 9.89
C LEU A 41 2.44 -25.37 9.68
N GLY A 42 2.02 -24.65 10.72
CA GLY A 42 0.96 -23.65 10.64
C GLY A 42 1.35 -22.33 9.95
N CYS A 43 2.65 -22.06 9.76
CA CYS A 43 3.12 -20.79 9.18
C CYS A 43 3.79 -20.89 7.80
N LEU A 44 4.20 -22.07 7.34
CA LEU A 44 4.81 -22.27 6.00
C LEU A 44 3.86 -22.87 4.95
N THR A 45 2.58 -23.04 5.28
CA THR A 45 1.53 -23.40 4.30
C THR A 45 0.40 -22.36 4.35
N PRO A 46 0.52 -21.21 3.67
CA PRO A 46 -0.57 -20.23 3.59
C PRO A 46 -1.78 -20.73 2.78
N TYR A 47 -1.76 -21.99 2.31
CA TYR A 47 -2.85 -22.65 1.58
C TYR A 47 -3.48 -23.84 2.31
N ASN A 48 -3.08 -24.13 3.56
CA ASN A 48 -3.63 -25.25 4.34
C ASN A 48 -4.41 -24.80 5.57
N ASN A 49 -5.15 -23.70 5.45
CA ASN A 49 -6.29 -23.38 6.33
C ASN A 49 -7.55 -23.42 5.47
N LYS A 50 -8.04 -24.62 5.15
CA LYS A 50 -9.44 -24.71 4.73
C LYS A 50 -10.30 -24.46 5.97
N PHE A 51 -11.03 -23.35 5.94
CA PHE A 51 -12.31 -23.18 6.65
C PHE A 51 -12.21 -22.84 8.16
N GLY A 52 -12.10 -21.55 8.53
CA GLY A 52 -12.24 -21.21 9.96
C GLY A 52 -12.20 -19.75 10.42
N VAL A 53 -11.61 -18.82 9.69
CA VAL A 53 -11.68 -17.38 10.03
C VAL A 53 -12.04 -16.62 8.75
N ARG A 54 -13.30 -16.19 8.67
CA ARG A 54 -13.89 -15.50 7.51
C ARG A 54 -13.30 -14.10 7.40
N TYR A 55 -12.09 -13.99 6.84
CA TYR A 55 -11.48 -12.71 6.46
C TYR A 55 -11.93 -12.22 5.08
N ASP A 56 -12.93 -12.86 4.46
CA ASP A 56 -13.40 -12.55 3.10
C ASP A 56 -13.65 -11.03 2.92
N GLY A 57 -14.30 -10.37 3.89
CA GLY A 57 -14.50 -8.91 3.84
C GLY A 57 -13.32 -8.06 4.31
N GLY A 58 -12.46 -8.59 5.19
CA GLY A 58 -11.34 -7.85 5.80
C GLY A 58 -10.17 -7.63 4.82
N VAL A 59 -9.86 -8.63 4.00
CA VAL A 59 -8.79 -8.51 3.00
C VAL A 59 -9.19 -7.61 1.83
N ALA A 60 -10.46 -7.69 1.40
CA ALA A 60 -11.04 -6.85 0.35
C ALA A 60 -11.01 -5.36 0.74
N THR A 61 -11.44 -5.03 1.96
CA THR A 61 -11.46 -3.65 2.47
C THR A 61 -10.06 -3.08 2.68
N LEU A 62 -9.10 -3.87 3.18
CA LEU A 62 -7.71 -3.44 3.30
C LEU A 62 -7.07 -3.17 1.93
N GLY A 63 -7.30 -4.05 0.94
CA GLY A 63 -6.79 -3.82 -0.41
C GLY A 63 -7.44 -2.63 -1.12
N ALA A 64 -8.75 -2.43 -0.94
CA ALA A 64 -9.45 -1.25 -1.43
C ALA A 64 -8.90 0.05 -0.80
N ALA A 65 -8.60 0.06 0.50
CA ALA A 65 -8.01 1.21 1.18
C ALA A 65 -6.61 1.56 0.63
N VAL A 66 -5.77 0.54 0.38
CA VAL A 66 -4.44 0.75 -0.21
C VAL A 66 -4.54 1.25 -1.65
N ALA A 67 -5.49 0.77 -2.45
CA ALA A 67 -5.72 1.27 -3.80
C ALA A 67 -6.06 2.77 -3.81
N LEU A 68 -6.91 3.22 -2.89
CA LEU A 68 -7.34 4.62 -2.78
C LEU A 68 -6.24 5.59 -2.33
N MET A 69 -5.14 5.12 -1.72
CA MET A 69 -4.02 6.00 -1.33
C MET A 69 -3.39 6.73 -2.53
N SER A 70 -3.49 6.17 -3.73
CA SER A 70 -2.99 6.78 -4.96
C SER A 70 -3.72 8.08 -5.34
N VAL A 71 -4.97 8.29 -4.87
CA VAL A 71 -5.76 9.52 -5.12
C VAL A 71 -5.05 10.74 -4.54
N GLY A 72 -4.24 10.57 -3.48
CA GLY A 72 -3.39 11.64 -2.95
C GLY A 72 -2.40 12.19 -3.99
N GLY A 73 -1.86 11.33 -4.86
CA GLY A 73 -0.98 11.74 -5.95
C GLY A 73 -1.72 12.54 -7.04
N VAL A 74 -2.98 12.20 -7.31
CA VAL A 74 -3.84 12.96 -8.23
C VAL A 74 -4.10 14.36 -7.67
N ALA A 75 -4.42 14.48 -6.38
CA ALA A 75 -4.64 15.77 -5.73
C ALA A 75 -3.39 16.68 -5.80
N GLN A 76 -2.20 16.10 -5.58
CA GLN A 76 -0.94 16.82 -5.76
C GLN A 76 -0.72 17.24 -7.23
N GLY A 77 -1.06 16.37 -8.18
CA GLY A 77 -1.02 16.68 -9.61
C GLY A 77 -1.93 17.85 -10.00
N ILE A 78 -3.16 17.87 -9.49
CA ILE A 78 -4.12 18.98 -9.70
C ILE A 78 -3.59 20.28 -9.11
N GLY A 79 -3.01 20.25 -7.90
CA GLY A 79 -2.39 21.43 -7.28
C GLY A 79 -1.26 22.01 -8.12
N ASN A 80 -0.37 21.17 -8.64
CA ASN A 80 0.73 21.60 -9.52
C ASN A 80 0.21 22.16 -10.85
N LEU A 81 -0.85 21.58 -11.40
CA LEU A 81 -1.49 22.03 -12.64
C LEU A 81 -2.05 23.46 -12.48
N PHE A 82 -2.79 23.73 -11.41
CA PHE A 82 -3.31 25.08 -11.12
C PHE A 82 -2.19 26.08 -10.76
N ALA A 83 -1.15 25.64 -10.05
CA ALA A 83 0.01 26.49 -9.76
C ALA A 83 0.71 26.95 -11.05
N ALA A 84 0.88 26.04 -12.02
CA ALA A 84 1.44 26.35 -13.33
C ALA A 84 0.53 27.29 -14.15
N LEU A 85 -0.80 27.10 -14.10
CA LEU A 85 -1.76 27.98 -14.77
C LEU A 85 -1.66 29.42 -14.24
N VAL A 86 -1.67 29.60 -12.91
CA VAL A 86 -1.57 30.93 -12.27
C VAL A 86 -0.24 31.58 -12.62
N SER A 87 0.87 30.83 -12.50
CA SER A 87 2.19 31.36 -12.84
C SER A 87 2.35 31.69 -14.33
N GLY A 88 1.72 30.92 -15.22
CA GLY A 88 1.74 31.16 -16.67
C GLY A 88 0.91 32.39 -17.06
N THR A 89 -0.27 32.52 -16.46
CA THR A 89 -1.17 33.67 -16.67
C THR A 89 -0.56 34.97 -16.14
N ALA A 90 0.17 34.91 -15.02
CA ALA A 90 0.87 36.05 -14.46
C ALA A 90 2.04 36.55 -15.34
N ARG A 91 2.68 35.67 -16.12
CA ARG A 91 3.77 36.05 -17.04
C ARG A 91 3.27 36.61 -18.36
N ASN A 92 2.19 36.06 -18.91
CA ASN A 92 1.59 36.57 -20.13
C ASN A 92 0.07 36.36 -20.13
N PRO A 93 -0.73 37.39 -19.77
CA PRO A 93 -2.17 37.26 -19.71
C PRO A 93 -2.83 37.18 -21.10
N SER A 94 -2.10 37.49 -22.18
CA SER A 94 -2.62 37.46 -23.55
C SER A 94 -2.86 36.04 -24.09
N ILE A 95 -2.23 35.02 -23.49
CA ILE A 95 -2.34 33.60 -23.89
C ILE A 95 -3.16 32.77 -22.88
N LYS A 96 -3.95 33.43 -22.03
CA LYS A 96 -4.68 32.78 -20.93
C LYS A 96 -5.67 31.72 -21.40
N GLU A 97 -6.30 31.92 -22.56
CA GLU A 97 -7.35 31.02 -23.07
C GLU A 97 -6.77 29.68 -23.54
N ASP A 98 -5.62 29.73 -24.21
CA ASP A 98 -4.89 28.53 -24.62
C ASP A 98 -4.34 27.78 -23.40
N LEU A 99 -3.73 28.50 -22.44
CA LEU A 99 -3.23 27.92 -21.19
C LEU A 99 -4.35 27.26 -20.36
N PHE A 100 -5.53 27.89 -20.30
CA PHE A 100 -6.68 27.34 -19.62
C PHE A 100 -7.22 26.09 -20.33
N THR A 101 -7.23 26.09 -21.67
CA THR A 101 -7.62 24.92 -22.48
C THR A 101 -6.68 23.74 -22.25
N TYR A 102 -5.35 23.96 -22.25
CA TYR A 102 -4.39 22.90 -21.94
C TYR A 102 -4.51 22.39 -20.50
N THR A 103 -4.77 23.29 -19.56
CA THR A 103 -5.01 22.94 -18.16
C THR A 103 -6.28 22.10 -18.01
N LEU A 104 -7.38 22.43 -18.70
CA LEU A 104 -8.60 21.62 -18.69
C LEU A 104 -8.39 20.23 -19.30
N ILE A 105 -7.59 20.11 -20.36
CA ILE A 105 -7.23 18.79 -20.91
C ILE A 105 -6.44 17.97 -19.87
N GLY A 106 -5.47 18.58 -19.19
CA GLY A 106 -4.70 17.93 -18.13
C GLY A 106 -5.57 17.54 -16.92
N MET A 107 -6.52 18.38 -16.52
CA MET A 107 -7.47 18.10 -15.46
C MET A 107 -8.40 16.93 -15.83
N GLY A 108 -8.90 16.90 -17.07
CA GLY A 108 -9.70 15.77 -17.56
C GLY A 108 -8.95 14.43 -17.51
N PHE A 109 -7.64 14.41 -17.79
CA PHE A 109 -6.82 13.21 -17.67
C PHE A 109 -6.58 12.80 -16.20
N LEU A 110 -6.35 13.77 -15.31
CA LEU A 110 -6.20 13.53 -13.87
C LEU A 110 -7.51 12.98 -13.25
N GLU A 111 -8.66 13.54 -13.62
CA GLU A 111 -9.98 13.05 -13.22
C GLU A 111 -10.27 11.64 -13.74
N PHE A 112 -9.90 11.36 -15.01
CA PHE A 112 -10.01 10.02 -15.56
C PHE A 112 -9.19 9.00 -14.76
N LEU A 113 -7.95 9.34 -14.40
CA LEU A 113 -7.10 8.49 -13.55
C LEU A 113 -7.69 8.32 -12.13
N ALA A 114 -8.25 9.37 -11.55
CA ALA A 114 -8.90 9.32 -10.24
C ALA A 114 -10.07 8.33 -10.26
N ILE A 115 -10.96 8.45 -11.26
CA ILE A 115 -12.13 7.59 -11.41
C ILE A 115 -11.71 6.14 -11.66
N VAL A 116 -10.71 5.89 -12.52
CA VAL A 116 -10.19 4.54 -12.76
C VAL A 116 -9.66 3.91 -11.48
N CYS A 117 -8.96 4.67 -10.64
CA CYS A 117 -8.43 4.12 -9.40
C CYS A 117 -9.53 3.85 -8.37
N ILE A 118 -10.48 4.77 -8.21
CA ILE A 118 -11.65 4.59 -7.34
C ILE A 118 -12.48 3.40 -7.81
N LEU A 119 -12.68 3.23 -9.12
CA LEU A 119 -13.38 2.09 -9.69
C LEU A 119 -12.69 0.78 -9.33
N MET A 120 -11.36 0.72 -9.42
CA MET A 120 -10.63 -0.50 -9.07
C MET A 120 -10.73 -0.83 -7.58
N GLY A 121 -10.68 0.20 -6.71
CA GLY A 121 -10.97 0.04 -5.29
C GLY A 121 -12.41 -0.45 -5.03
N ALA A 122 -13.39 0.07 -5.77
CA ALA A 122 -14.79 -0.33 -5.65
C ALA A 122 -15.04 -1.78 -6.12
N ILE A 123 -14.41 -2.21 -7.21
CA ILE A 123 -14.45 -3.59 -7.69
C ILE A 123 -13.85 -4.53 -6.62
N MET A 124 -12.73 -4.14 -6.02
CA MET A 124 -12.09 -4.94 -4.98
C MET A 124 -12.94 -5.05 -3.69
N MET A 125 -13.74 -4.02 -3.38
CA MET A 125 -14.62 -4.02 -2.20
C MET A 125 -15.86 -4.93 -2.37
N TYR A 126 -16.32 -5.15 -3.61
CA TYR A 126 -17.49 -5.97 -3.94
C TYR A 126 -17.13 -7.37 -4.47
N SER A 127 -15.83 -7.67 -4.58
CA SER A 127 -15.31 -8.98 -4.99
C SER A 127 -15.32 -10.02 -3.87
#